data_AF-A0A371JYB5-F1
#
_entry.id   AF-A0A371JYB5-F1
#
_cell.length_a   1.000
_cell.length_b   1.000
_cell.length_c   1.000
_cell.angle_alpha   90.00
_cell.angle_beta   90.00
_cell.angle_gamma   90.00
#
_symmetry.space_group_name_H-M   'P 1'
#
loop_
_entity.id
_entity.type
_entity.pdbx_description
1 polymer ?
#
loop_
_entity_poly.entity_id
_entity_poly.type
_entity_poly.pdbx_seq_one_letter_code
_entity_poly.pdbx_strand_id
1 'polypeptide(L)'
;MRVYLDDERTTPEGWLRVYWPDEAIALLRQGGVVELSLDHDLGDDARGTGYDVVAWIEEAVFLHGFRPPKISVHSANPSARARMEAGIAAIVRLAAEVEAGRGAPS
;
A
#
# COMPACT_ATOMS: atom_id res chain seq x y z
N MET A 1 -1.58 -2.73 -13.41
CA MET A 1 -2.80 -3.37 -12.85
C MET A 1 -3.26 -2.64 -11.60
N ARG A 2 -4.54 -2.71 -11.25
CA ARG A 2 -5.08 -2.16 -10.00
C ARG A 2 -5.35 -3.29 -9.01
N VAL A 3 -5.02 -3.09 -7.74
CA VAL A 3 -5.13 -4.12 -6.69
C VAL A 3 -6.07 -3.64 -5.59
N TYR A 4 -7.02 -4.49 -5.22
CA TYR A 4 -8.03 -4.23 -4.19
C TYR A 4 -7.86 -5.26 -3.07
N LEU A 5 -7.32 -4.84 -1.93
CA LEU A 5 -7.15 -5.68 -0.74
C LEU A 5 -8.37 -5.56 0.15
N ASP A 6 -9.19 -6.60 0.19
CA ASP A 6 -10.45 -6.64 0.95
C ASP A 6 -10.93 -8.10 1.02
N ASP A 7 -11.39 -8.56 2.20
CA ASP A 7 -11.91 -9.90 2.43
C ASP A 7 -13.43 -10.01 2.27
N GLU A 8 -14.16 -8.90 2.39
CA GLU A 8 -15.63 -8.87 2.50
C GLU A 8 -16.31 -8.22 1.28
N ARG A 9 -15.86 -7.05 0.85
CA ARG A 9 -16.58 -6.22 -0.12
C ARG A 9 -16.47 -6.75 -1.54
N THR A 10 -17.43 -6.32 -2.36
CA THR A 10 -17.44 -6.60 -3.79
C THR A 10 -16.30 -5.85 -4.48
N THR A 11 -15.49 -6.60 -5.22
CA THR A 11 -14.38 -6.04 -6.00
C THR A 11 -14.91 -5.16 -7.14
N PRO A 12 -14.46 -3.90 -7.26
CA PRO A 12 -14.83 -3.06 -8.39
C PRO A 12 -14.31 -3.62 -9.73
N GLU A 13 -15.02 -3.34 -10.82
CA GLU A 13 -14.61 -3.79 -12.15
C GLU A 13 -13.22 -3.26 -12.54
N GLY A 14 -12.38 -4.12 -13.13
CA GLY A 14 -11.03 -3.77 -13.55
C GLY A 14 -9.99 -3.77 -12.41
N TRP A 15 -10.37 -4.21 -11.21
CA TRP A 15 -9.46 -4.43 -10.08
C TRP A 15 -9.22 -5.91 -9.86
N LEU A 16 -7.97 -6.26 -9.53
CA LEU A 16 -7.62 -7.57 -9.05
C LEU A 16 -7.83 -7.61 -7.53
N ARG A 17 -8.70 -8.51 -7.06
CA ARG A 17 -8.85 -8.75 -5.61
C ARG A 17 -7.70 -9.58 -5.08
N VAL A 18 -7.21 -9.17 -3.92
CA VAL A 18 -6.42 -9.98 -3.00
C VAL A 18 -7.08 -9.90 -1.62
N TYR A 19 -6.90 -10.94 -0.81
CA TYR A 19 -7.57 -11.04 0.49
C TYR A 19 -6.60 -10.73 1.61
N TRP A 20 -5.31 -10.98 1.39
CA TRP A 20 -4.30 -10.93 2.45
C TRP A 20 -3.13 -10.02 2.11
N PRO A 21 -2.48 -9.42 3.13
CA PRO A 21 -1.37 -8.49 2.93
C PRO A 21 -0.20 -9.09 2.15
N ASP A 22 0.11 -10.37 2.38
CA ASP A 22 1.21 -11.07 1.71
C ASP A 22 0.98 -11.20 0.20
N GLU A 23 -0.26 -11.42 -0.23
CA GLU A 23 -0.65 -11.44 -1.64
C GLU A 23 -0.47 -10.05 -2.29
N ALA A 24 -0.92 -8.99 -1.60
CA ALA A 24 -0.74 -7.62 -2.07
C ALA A 24 0.75 -7.26 -2.20
N ILE A 25 1.56 -7.60 -1.18
CA ILE A 25 3.01 -7.38 -1.16
C ILE A 25 3.70 -8.18 -2.27
N ALA A 26 3.30 -9.43 -2.51
CA ALA A 26 3.84 -10.23 -3.60
C ALA A 26 3.62 -9.56 -4.97
N LEU A 27 2.43 -9.01 -5.22
CA LEU A 27 2.14 -8.26 -6.45
C LEU A 27 2.95 -6.97 -6.54
N LEU A 28 3.10 -6.24 -5.44
CA LEU A 28 3.91 -5.02 -5.40
C LEU A 28 5.38 -5.31 -5.72
N ARG A 29 5.93 -6.41 -5.20
CA ARG A 29 7.30 -6.87 -5.48
C ARG A 29 7.52 -7.24 -6.95
N GLN A 30 6.51 -7.83 -7.60
CA GLN A 30 6.56 -8.14 -9.02
C GLN A 30 6.51 -6.87 -9.90
N GLY A 31 6.02 -5.76 -9.34
CA GLY A 31 5.87 -4.48 -10.04
C GLY A 31 4.61 -4.45 -10.92
N GLY A 32 4.43 -3.34 -11.63
CA GLY A 32 3.29 -3.14 -12.54
C GLY A 32 1.94 -2.84 -11.86
N VAL A 33 1.87 -2.84 -10.52
CA VAL A 33 0.76 -2.26 -9.77
C VAL A 33 0.80 -0.74 -9.94
N VAL A 34 -0.28 -0.15 -10.45
CA VAL A 34 -0.39 1.30 -10.67
C VAL A 34 -1.29 1.98 -9.64
N GLU A 35 -2.23 1.23 -9.08
CA GLU A 35 -3.19 1.71 -8.09
C GLU A 35 -3.48 0.59 -7.09
N LEU A 36 -3.53 0.94 -5.81
CA LEU A 36 -3.72 0.04 -4.69
C LEU A 36 -4.80 0.63 -3.77
N SER A 37 -5.82 -0.14 -3.49
CA SER A 37 -6.88 0.23 -2.55
C SER A 37 -6.88 -0.76 -1.39
N LEU A 38 -6.85 -0.26 -0.16
CA LEU A 38 -6.64 -1.08 1.04
C LEU A 38 -7.83 -0.99 2.00
N ASP A 39 -8.34 -2.15 2.45
CA ASP A 39 -9.02 -2.29 3.72
C ASP A 39 -8.01 -2.62 4.82
N HIS A 40 -8.28 -2.13 6.03
CA HIS A 40 -7.49 -2.45 7.22
C HIS A 40 -7.88 -3.81 7.79
N ASP A 41 -9.17 -4.02 8.02
CA ASP A 41 -9.71 -5.16 8.75
C ASP A 41 -9.96 -6.29 7.74
N LEU A 42 -9.21 -7.40 7.84
CA LEU A 42 -9.25 -8.50 6.86
C LEU A 42 -9.78 -9.82 7.47
N GLY A 43 -10.51 -9.74 8.57
CA GLY A 43 -11.16 -10.88 9.22
C GLY A 43 -10.24 -11.81 10.05
N ASP A 44 -8.93 -11.85 9.78
CA ASP A 44 -7.95 -12.59 10.58
C ASP A 44 -6.65 -11.80 10.80
N ASP A 45 -6.57 -11.11 11.94
CA ASP A 45 -5.41 -10.29 12.33
C ASP A 45 -4.10 -11.10 12.42
N ALA A 46 -4.16 -12.43 12.61
CA ALA A 46 -2.95 -13.27 12.63
C ALA A 46 -2.30 -13.39 11.24
N ARG A 47 -3.07 -13.13 10.17
CA ARG A 47 -2.58 -13.01 8.80
C ARG A 47 -2.16 -11.59 8.42
N GLY A 48 -2.31 -10.65 9.34
CA GLY A 48 -2.02 -9.23 9.16
C GLY A 48 -3.22 -8.44 8.67
N THR A 49 -2.97 -7.15 8.48
CA THR A 49 -3.93 -6.10 8.21
C THR A 49 -3.51 -5.29 6.98
N GLY A 50 -4.39 -4.42 6.49
CA GLY A 50 -4.00 -3.44 5.48
C GLY A 50 -2.84 -2.53 5.91
N TYR A 51 -2.64 -2.34 7.21
CA TYR A 51 -1.53 -1.53 7.72
C TYR A 51 -0.17 -2.18 7.44
N ASP A 52 -0.07 -3.50 7.42
CA ASP A 52 1.17 -4.21 7.12
C ASP A 52 1.65 -3.94 5.70
N VAL A 53 0.72 -3.77 4.75
CA VAL A 53 1.05 -3.37 3.37
C VAL A 53 1.60 -1.94 3.34
N VAL A 54 1.02 -1.01 4.11
CA VAL A 54 1.52 0.37 4.22
C VAL A 54 2.93 0.39 4.79
N ALA A 55 3.16 -0.32 5.90
CA ALA A 55 4.48 -0.42 6.53
C ALA A 55 5.53 -1.02 5.58
N TRP A 56 5.18 -2.07 4.85
CA TRP A 56 6.09 -2.67 3.86
C TRP A 56 6.44 -1.70 2.72
N ILE A 57 5.47 -0.93 2.22
CA ILE A 57 5.74 0.07 1.17
C ILE A 57 6.71 1.13 1.69
N GLU A 58 6.49 1.66 2.91
CA GLU A 58 7.38 2.65 3.52
C GLU A 58 8.82 2.14 3.62
N GLU A 59 9.01 0.93 4.15
CA GLU A 59 10.32 0.28 4.22
C GLU A 59 10.95 0.11 2.83
N ALA A 60 10.18 -0.37 1.85
CA ALA A 60 10.66 -0.57 0.48
C ALA A 60 11.08 0.75 -0.20
N VAL A 61 10.34 1.84 0.04
CA VAL A 61 10.71 3.18 -0.43
C VAL A 61 12.03 3.61 0.22
N PHE A 62 12.15 3.46 1.54
CA PHE A 62 13.34 3.88 2.27
C PHE A 62 14.59 3.09 1.87
N LEU A 63 14.52 1.76 1.92
CA LEU A 63 15.67 0.88 1.77
C LEU A 63 16.05 0.61 0.31
N HIS A 64 15.06 0.63 -0.59
CA HIS A 64 15.26 0.20 -1.97
C HIS A 64 14.93 1.29 -2.99
N GLY A 65 14.41 2.44 -2.56
CA GLY A 65 13.84 3.46 -3.44
C GLY A 65 12.77 2.88 -4.35
N PHE A 66 11.95 1.99 -3.80
CA PHE A 66 10.73 1.54 -4.44
C PHE A 66 9.87 2.76 -4.79
N ARG A 67 9.23 2.75 -5.97
CA ARG A 67 8.28 3.80 -6.35
C ARG A 67 6.88 3.33 -5.96
N PRO A 68 6.23 3.95 -4.96
CA PRO A 68 4.92 3.52 -4.51
C PRO A 68 3.88 3.76 -5.62
N PRO A 69 2.87 2.88 -5.79
CA PRO A 69 1.74 3.16 -6.66
C PRO A 69 0.87 4.27 -6.06
N LYS A 70 -0.21 4.65 -6.75
CA LYS A 70 -1.27 5.44 -6.13
C LYS A 70 -1.98 4.59 -5.07
N ILE A 71 -2.02 5.05 -3.82
CA ILE A 71 -2.63 4.31 -2.69
C ILE A 71 -3.87 5.05 -2.20
N SER A 72 -4.96 4.30 -1.96
CA SER A 72 -6.18 4.78 -1.31
C SER A 72 -6.65 3.82 -0.22
N VAL A 73 -7.39 4.33 0.76
CA VAL A 73 -7.97 3.52 1.84
C VAL A 73 -9.48 3.48 1.68
N HIS A 74 -10.05 2.28 1.66
CA HIS A 74 -11.50 2.05 1.59
C HIS A 74 -12.05 1.37 2.85
N SER A 75 -11.29 1.40 3.94
CA SER A 75 -11.71 0.84 5.23
C SER A 75 -12.86 1.61 5.87
N ALA A 76 -13.78 0.86 6.48
CA ALA A 76 -14.88 1.39 7.28
C ALA A 76 -14.45 1.80 8.70
N ASN A 77 -13.27 1.35 9.17
CA ASN A 77 -12.74 1.66 10.50
C ASN A 77 -12.06 3.05 10.50
N PRO A 78 -12.66 4.09 11.11
CA PRO A 78 -12.17 5.46 10.98
C PRO A 78 -10.79 5.67 11.60
N SER A 79 -10.53 5.02 12.74
CA SER A 79 -9.26 5.12 13.46
C SER A 79 -8.13 4.47 12.67
N ALA A 80 -8.37 3.25 12.18
CA ALA A 80 -7.41 2.53 11.35
C ALA A 80 -7.16 3.25 10.03
N ARG A 81 -8.23 3.73 9.38
CA ARG A 81 -8.15 4.55 8.17
C ARG A 81 -7.25 5.77 8.37
N ALA A 82 -7.48 6.56 9.41
CA ALA A 82 -6.67 7.75 9.69
C ALA A 82 -5.19 7.40 9.89
N ARG A 83 -4.90 6.28 10.56
CA ARG A 83 -3.54 5.78 10.76
C ARG A 83 -2.89 5.39 9.43
N MET A 84 -3.60 4.67 8.56
CA MET A 84 -3.10 4.28 7.24
C MET A 84 -2.88 5.48 6.33
N GLU A 85 -3.83 6.43 6.31
CA GLU A 85 -3.69 7.68 5.55
C GLU A 85 -2.47 8.50 5.99
N ALA A 86 -2.18 8.54 7.30
CA ALA A 86 -0.97 9.17 7.83
C ALA A 86 0.31 8.46 7.34
N GLY A 87 0.32 7.12 7.33
CA GLY A 87 1.42 6.33 6.78
C GLY A 87 1.63 6.57 5.28
N ILE A 88 0.53 6.59 4.50
CA ILE A 88 0.57 6.92 3.06
C ILE A 88 1.14 8.32 2.83
N ALA A 89 0.76 9.31 3.65
CA ALA A 89 1.33 10.66 3.54
C ALA A 89 2.83 10.69 3.85
N ALA A 90 3.31 9.87 4.79
CA ALA A 90 4.74 9.72 5.06
C ALA A 90 5.48 9.08 3.88
N ILE A 91 4.94 8.00 3.31
CA ILE A 91 5.44 7.33 2.10
C ILE A 91 5.62 8.32 0.94
N VAL A 92 4.62 9.17 0.69
CA VAL A 92 4.67 10.15 -0.41
C VAL A 92 5.79 11.18 -0.20
N ARG A 93 5.93 11.70 1.03
CA ARG A 93 7.02 12.63 1.36
C ARG A 93 8.39 11.96 1.19
N LEU A 94 8.54 10.76 1.74
CA LEU A 94 9.77 10.00 1.69
C LEU A 94 10.16 9.66 0.23
N ALA A 95 9.21 9.25 -0.59
CA ALA A 95 9.47 8.96 -2.00
C ALA A 95 9.97 10.21 -2.75
N ALA A 96 9.41 11.39 -2.46
CA ALA A 96 9.87 12.64 -3.04
C ALA A 96 11.31 13.00 -2.60
N GLU A 97 11.64 12.77 -1.32
CA GLU A 97 12.99 13.00 -0.78
C GLU A 97 14.03 12.04 -1.39
N VAL A 98 13.70 10.75 -1.49
CA VAL A 98 14.57 9.74 -2.11
C VAL A 98 14.83 10.07 -3.58
N GLU A 99 13.81 10.50 -4.32
CA GLU A 99 13.95 10.92 -5.71
C GLU A 99 14.80 12.19 -5.86
N ALA A 100 14.60 13.19 -4.99
CA ALA A 100 15.42 14.41 -4.98
C ALA A 100 16.90 14.13 -4.65
N GLY A 101 17.16 13.25 -3.68
CA GLY A 101 18.52 12.83 -3.30
C GLY A 101 19.26 12.05 -4.39
N ARG A 102 18.53 11.31 -5.24
CA ARG A 102 19.10 10.61 -6.41
C ARG A 102 19.44 11.55 -7.58
N GLY A 103 18.86 12.75 -7.61
CA GLY A 103 19.07 13.74 -8.67
C GLY A 103 20.19 14.76 -8.41
N ALA A 104 20.84 14.73 -7.23
CA ALA A 104 21.95 15.61 -6.93
C ALA A 104 23.18 15.22 -7.77
N PRO A 105 23.76 16.12 -8.58
CA PRO A 105 24.98 15.82 -9.32
C PRO A 105 26.12 15.57 -8.31
N SER A 106 26.76 14.41 -8.45
CA SER A 106 28.00 14.04 -7.76
C SER A 106 29.18 14.95 -8.11
#